data_AF-A0A355U4G7-F1
#
_entry.id   AF-A0A355U4G7-F1
#
_cell.length_a   1.000
_cell.length_b   1.000
_cell.length_c   1.000
_cell.angle_alpha   90.00
_cell.angle_beta   90.00
_cell.angle_gamma   90.00
#
_symmetry.space_group_name_H-M   'P 1'
#
loop_
_entity.id
_entity.type
_entity.pdbx_description
1 polymer ?
#
loop_
_entity_poly.entity_id
_entity_poly.type
_entity_poly.pdbx_seq_one_letter_code
_entity_poly.pdbx_strand_id
1 'polypeptide(L)'
;MMEKSSFFSLMAVMVTAAVLCFSCSTTRVLEDGQYRLASNKVEVCNDSRFNTKEIESYIKQKPNSYIIFGWNPFLNIYNWSGKNPEKAINKLIRKMGTAPVVYQPSQVEASLDNIKRHLEYLGYYGSDVRSDVQVKGKKANVTYSVTLGRRYRIGKVTYSVPEGEFKNDFFADTSAITVRPGDFLSEDALEKETERSASALRQKGYFGFTKNYFSFEADTLNSRDTADLLMMVKEYTRNQTPEYARPHRKYSFGIVSISYDKDLKFNNKVLKDMCTIRPGDMYDEREVNTTYSRLSALRLFSGVNIALNPRDSGIVNCDINLTKSRMQGFKVNLEGSTNSTGLIGISPQLSYYHKNIFHGGQWLNLGFLGNFQFKYDDKNVKSNEFGVSVGLSFPEFLGLPNSMFKGPSVPRTEINASYNYQNRPEYTRNMISTSFGYSGSLRNGRFFYQFYPIQAKIVRLTNLDPNFYTTLSGNPFMRDAYQNHFDVGSGLVAYYTTSTALV
;
A
#
# COMPACT_ATOMS: atom_id res chain seq x y z
N MET A 1 -11.68 -50.83 -23.63
CA MET A 1 -11.05 -51.04 -22.30
C MET A 1 -9.60 -50.52 -22.22
N MET A 2 -9.04 -49.86 -23.24
CA MET A 2 -7.62 -49.44 -23.29
C MET A 2 -7.32 -47.99 -22.86
N GLU A 3 -8.30 -47.08 -22.75
CA GLU A 3 -8.04 -45.67 -22.39
C GLU A 3 -7.74 -45.43 -20.90
N LYS A 4 -8.33 -46.20 -19.98
CA LYS A 4 -8.09 -46.02 -18.54
C LYS A 4 -6.65 -46.36 -18.13
N SER A 5 -6.00 -47.31 -18.81
CA SER A 5 -4.61 -47.73 -18.53
C SER A 5 -3.59 -46.61 -18.83
N SER A 6 -3.78 -45.88 -19.92
CA SER A 6 -2.91 -44.76 -20.31
C SER A 6 -3.00 -43.60 -19.31
N PHE A 7 -4.20 -43.27 -18.82
CA PHE A 7 -4.40 -42.21 -17.83
C PHE A 7 -3.71 -42.53 -16.50
N PHE A 8 -3.86 -43.75 -15.98
CA PHE A 8 -3.19 -44.16 -14.74
C PHE A 8 -1.67 -44.25 -14.88
N SER A 9 -1.17 -44.68 -16.05
CA SER A 9 0.27 -44.68 -16.35
C SER A 9 0.83 -43.26 -16.44
N LEU A 10 0.14 -42.33 -17.12
CA LEU A 10 0.52 -40.92 -17.19
C LEU A 10 0.50 -40.27 -15.80
N MET A 11 -0.51 -40.57 -14.99
CA MET A 11 -0.63 -40.08 -13.62
C MET A 11 0.47 -40.65 -12.73
N ALA A 12 0.82 -41.93 -12.88
CA ALA A 12 1.95 -42.55 -12.18
C ALA A 12 3.29 -41.95 -12.60
N VAL A 13 3.50 -41.67 -13.89
CA VAL A 13 4.72 -40.99 -14.38
C VAL A 13 4.79 -39.55 -13.87
N MET A 14 3.68 -38.80 -13.85
CA MET A 14 3.64 -37.45 -13.30
C MET A 14 3.85 -37.43 -11.77
N VAL A 15 3.28 -38.40 -11.04
CA VAL A 15 3.52 -38.58 -9.59
C VAL A 15 4.97 -38.96 -9.34
N THR A 16 5.55 -39.86 -10.15
CA THR A 16 6.96 -40.27 -10.02
C THR A 16 7.90 -39.11 -10.34
N ALA A 17 7.63 -38.34 -11.39
CA ALA A 17 8.37 -37.12 -11.73
C ALA A 17 8.24 -36.06 -10.63
N ALA A 18 7.04 -35.86 -10.07
CA ALA A 18 6.82 -34.96 -8.94
C ALA A 18 7.61 -35.41 -7.70
N VAL A 19 7.61 -36.71 -7.37
CA VAL A 19 8.37 -37.30 -6.26
C VAL A 19 9.89 -37.14 -6.47
N LEU A 20 10.39 -37.30 -7.69
CA LEU A 20 11.80 -37.07 -8.03
C LEU A 20 12.21 -35.59 -7.89
N CYS A 21 11.30 -34.64 -8.16
CA CYS A 21 11.55 -33.21 -7.95
C CYS A 21 11.70 -32.82 -6.46
N PHE A 22 11.17 -33.62 -5.52
CA PHE A 22 11.34 -33.38 -4.07
C PHE A 22 12.71 -33.79 -3.52
N SER A 23 13.51 -34.57 -4.24
CA SER A 23 14.82 -35.08 -3.79
C SER A 23 16.00 -34.13 -4.06
N CYS A 24 15.75 -32.95 -4.64
CA CYS A 24 16.82 -32.02 -5.00
C CYS A 24 17.54 -31.44 -3.78
N SER A 25 18.88 -31.61 -3.74
CA SER A 25 19.72 -31.10 -2.65
C SER A 25 19.87 -29.57 -2.72
N THR A 26 19.31 -28.87 -1.73
CA THR A 26 19.42 -27.41 -1.56
C THR A 26 20.79 -26.92 -1.06
N THR A 27 21.78 -27.82 -0.93
CA THR A 27 23.09 -27.54 -0.31
C THR A 27 24.27 -27.96 -1.20
N ARG A 28 24.00 -28.32 -2.47
CA ARG A 28 25.01 -28.90 -3.39
C ARG A 28 26.16 -27.95 -3.71
N VAL A 29 25.86 -26.65 -3.82
CA VAL A 29 26.82 -25.61 -4.22
C VAL A 29 27.67 -25.12 -3.04
N LEU A 30 27.32 -25.51 -1.80
CA LEU A 30 28.07 -25.11 -0.60
C LEU A 30 29.43 -25.80 -0.53
N GLU A 31 30.43 -25.01 -0.14
CA GLU A 31 31.78 -25.49 0.17
C GLU A 31 31.78 -26.37 1.43
N ASP A 32 32.92 -26.98 1.72
CA ASP A 32 33.07 -27.77 2.93
C ASP A 32 33.29 -26.84 4.12
N GLY A 33 32.60 -27.12 5.24
CA GLY A 33 32.49 -26.19 6.36
C GLY A 33 31.38 -25.13 6.23
N GLN A 34 30.74 -24.99 5.06
CA GLN A 34 29.58 -24.11 4.89
C GLN A 34 28.27 -24.83 5.19
N TYR A 35 27.40 -24.14 5.93
CA TYR A 35 26.04 -24.60 6.24
C TYR A 35 25.03 -23.64 5.63
N ARG A 36 23.95 -24.15 5.05
CA ARG A 36 22.80 -23.32 4.66
C ARG A 36 21.98 -23.01 5.90
N LEU A 37 21.60 -21.75 6.09
CA LEU A 37 20.55 -21.41 7.04
C LEU A 37 19.22 -21.98 6.55
N ALA A 38 18.71 -22.99 7.26
CA ALA A 38 17.50 -23.71 6.90
C ALA A 38 16.27 -23.10 7.56
N SER A 39 16.36 -22.74 8.84
CA SER A 39 15.26 -22.10 9.55
C SER A 39 15.77 -21.22 10.68
N ASN A 40 14.96 -20.20 10.99
CA ASN A 40 15.02 -19.48 12.25
C ASN A 40 13.71 -19.76 12.99
N LYS A 41 13.80 -20.10 14.26
CA LYS A 41 12.65 -20.25 15.15
C LYS A 41 12.82 -19.29 16.32
N VAL A 42 11.74 -18.65 16.73
CA VAL A 42 11.71 -17.80 17.92
C VAL A 42 10.76 -18.41 18.92
N GLU A 43 11.20 -18.53 20.17
CA GLU A 43 10.41 -19.07 21.27
C GLU A 43 10.49 -18.12 22.45
N VAL A 44 9.34 -17.77 23.02
CA VAL A 44 9.27 -16.98 24.26
C VAL A 44 8.93 -17.92 25.41
N CYS A 45 9.86 -18.07 26.35
CA CYS A 45 9.82 -19.13 27.35
C CYS A 45 8.89 -18.82 28.53
N ASN A 46 8.69 -17.53 28.86
CA ASN A 46 8.00 -17.10 30.09
C ASN A 46 6.66 -16.36 29.88
N ASP A 47 6.26 -16.06 28.63
CA ASP A 47 4.89 -15.63 28.30
C ASP A 47 4.50 -16.11 26.90
N SER A 48 3.61 -17.11 26.83
CA SER A 48 3.13 -17.69 25.58
C SER A 48 2.19 -16.79 24.79
N ARG A 49 1.71 -15.68 25.37
CA ARG A 49 0.83 -14.71 24.70
C ARG A 49 1.61 -13.65 23.92
N PHE A 50 2.92 -13.55 24.14
CA PHE A 50 3.76 -12.61 23.40
C PHE A 50 3.77 -12.96 21.92
N ASN A 51 3.55 -11.96 21.07
CA ASN A 51 3.56 -12.13 19.63
C ASN A 51 4.99 -12.17 19.09
N THR A 52 5.51 -13.37 18.81
CA THR A 52 6.90 -13.58 18.33
C THR A 52 7.24 -12.79 17.07
N LYS A 53 6.23 -12.45 16.26
CA LYS A 53 6.42 -11.64 15.03
C LYS A 53 6.98 -10.25 15.32
N GLU A 54 6.78 -9.71 16.52
CA GLU A 54 7.35 -8.42 16.93
C GLU A 54 8.88 -8.44 16.96
N ILE A 55 9.50 -9.59 17.21
CA ILE A 55 10.96 -9.73 17.30
C ILE A 55 11.59 -10.46 16.11
N GLU A 56 10.81 -11.26 15.36
CA GLU A 56 11.30 -11.98 14.16
C GLU A 56 11.85 -11.04 13.07
N SER A 57 11.35 -9.80 12.97
CA SER A 57 11.86 -8.81 12.03
C SER A 57 13.28 -8.34 12.35
N TYR A 58 13.74 -8.51 13.60
CA TYR A 58 15.04 -8.05 14.09
C TYR A 58 16.15 -9.10 13.94
N ILE A 59 15.82 -10.29 13.45
CA ILE A 59 16.80 -11.31 13.06
C ILE A 59 17.51 -10.84 11.78
N LYS A 60 18.83 -10.66 11.85
CA LYS A 60 19.67 -10.13 10.76
C LYS A 60 19.70 -11.03 9.54
N GLN A 61 19.86 -12.33 9.76
CA GLN A 61 19.94 -13.31 8.67
C GLN A 61 18.67 -14.13 8.60
N LYS A 62 17.93 -14.02 7.49
CA LYS A 62 16.71 -14.80 7.25
C LYS A 62 16.98 -15.92 6.24
N PRO A 63 16.40 -17.12 6.42
CA PRO A 63 16.52 -18.19 5.44
C PRO A 63 15.84 -17.81 4.13
N ASN A 64 16.17 -18.51 3.04
CA ASN A 64 15.45 -18.37 1.78
C ASN A 64 13.94 -18.64 1.98
N SER A 65 13.08 -17.81 1.39
CA SER A 65 11.62 -17.96 1.51
C SER A 65 11.13 -19.30 0.93
N TYR A 66 10.13 -19.89 1.55
CA TYR A 66 9.44 -21.07 1.05
C TYR A 66 8.18 -20.63 0.28
N ILE A 67 7.91 -21.21 -0.90
CA ILE A 67 6.85 -20.74 -1.80
C ILE A 67 5.73 -21.79 -1.89
N ILE A 68 6.06 -23.03 -2.23
CA ILE A 68 5.07 -24.08 -2.52
C ILE A 68 5.25 -25.19 -1.48
N PHE A 69 4.31 -25.38 -0.54
CA PHE A 69 4.35 -26.48 0.45
C PHE A 69 5.71 -26.67 1.16
N GLY A 70 6.37 -25.57 1.58
CA GLY A 70 7.69 -25.67 2.23
C GLY A 70 8.86 -25.91 1.26
N TRP A 71 8.64 -25.74 -0.05
CA TRP A 71 9.64 -25.86 -1.11
C TRP A 71 9.91 -24.51 -1.79
N ASN A 72 11.15 -24.30 -2.23
CA ASN A 72 11.57 -23.12 -3.00
C ASN A 72 12.16 -23.57 -4.36
N PRO A 73 11.43 -23.41 -5.49
CA PRO A 73 11.90 -23.81 -6.81
C PRO A 73 13.19 -23.10 -7.22
N PHE A 74 13.29 -21.80 -6.95
CA PHE A 74 14.44 -20.98 -7.35
C PHE A 74 15.73 -21.37 -6.60
N LEU A 75 15.61 -21.78 -5.34
CA LEU A 75 16.75 -22.30 -4.57
C LEU A 75 17.26 -23.61 -5.16
N ASN A 76 16.36 -24.47 -5.63
CA ASN A 76 16.73 -25.73 -6.28
C ASN A 76 17.36 -25.50 -7.65
N ILE A 77 16.78 -24.61 -8.47
CA ILE A 77 17.37 -24.18 -9.74
C ILE A 77 18.81 -23.71 -9.52
N TYR A 78 19.05 -22.84 -8.53
CA TYR A 78 20.41 -22.39 -8.23
C TYR A 78 21.35 -23.55 -7.86
N ASN A 79 20.88 -24.50 -7.07
CA ASN A 79 21.65 -25.67 -6.66
C ASN A 79 21.84 -26.73 -7.76
N TRP A 80 21.14 -26.63 -8.89
CA TRP A 80 21.43 -27.41 -10.10
C TRP A 80 22.70 -26.92 -10.81
N SER A 81 23.16 -25.69 -10.53
CA SER A 81 24.44 -25.22 -11.04
C SER A 81 25.62 -26.01 -10.43
N GLY A 82 26.64 -26.27 -11.23
CA GLY A 82 27.87 -26.90 -10.75
C GLY A 82 28.65 -26.00 -9.78
N LYS A 83 29.61 -26.60 -9.05
CA LYS A 83 30.50 -25.88 -8.12
C LYS A 83 31.32 -24.79 -8.83
N ASN A 84 31.78 -25.04 -10.06
CA ASN A 84 32.53 -24.05 -10.85
C ASN A 84 31.60 -22.93 -11.39
N PRO A 85 31.70 -21.68 -10.91
CA PRO A 85 30.82 -20.58 -11.31
C PRO A 85 31.06 -20.06 -12.73
N GLU A 86 32.21 -20.37 -13.34
CA GLU A 86 32.64 -19.70 -14.57
C GLU A 86 32.02 -20.28 -15.85
N LYS A 87 31.51 -21.51 -15.79
CA LYS A 87 30.83 -22.15 -16.93
C LYS A 87 29.56 -21.38 -17.32
N ALA A 88 29.39 -21.11 -18.62
CA ALA A 88 28.26 -20.35 -19.16
C ALA A 88 26.88 -20.91 -18.74
N ILE A 89 26.72 -22.24 -18.75
CA ILE A 89 25.51 -22.93 -18.30
C ILE A 89 25.24 -22.67 -16.81
N ASN A 90 26.27 -22.66 -15.96
CA ASN A 90 26.12 -22.38 -14.53
C ASN A 90 25.75 -20.92 -14.28
N LYS A 91 26.32 -19.97 -15.05
CA LYS A 91 25.94 -18.55 -14.98
C LYS A 91 24.46 -18.35 -15.33
N LEU A 92 23.97 -19.02 -16.38
CA LEU A 92 22.57 -18.96 -16.78
C LEU A 92 21.63 -19.53 -15.70
N ILE A 93 21.95 -20.72 -15.17
CA ILE A 93 21.15 -21.39 -14.13
C ILE A 93 21.12 -20.56 -12.84
N ARG A 94 22.26 -20.00 -12.40
CA ARG A 94 22.32 -19.15 -11.20
C ARG A 94 21.54 -17.86 -11.36
N LYS A 95 21.49 -17.27 -12.56
CA LYS A 95 20.67 -16.08 -12.86
C LYS A 95 19.16 -16.35 -12.73
N MET A 96 18.73 -17.59 -12.97
CA MET A 96 17.32 -18.00 -12.86
C MET A 96 16.95 -18.48 -11.44
N GLY A 97 17.92 -18.67 -10.55
CA GLY A 97 17.71 -19.20 -9.20
C GLY A 97 18.08 -18.21 -8.09
N THR A 98 17.88 -18.62 -6.84
CA THR A 98 18.32 -17.85 -5.66
C THR A 98 19.40 -18.60 -4.91
N ALA A 99 20.49 -17.90 -4.56
CA ALA A 99 21.62 -18.52 -3.84
C ALA A 99 21.18 -18.99 -2.44
N PRO A 100 21.72 -20.13 -1.94
CA PRO A 100 21.49 -20.54 -0.57
C PRO A 100 22.07 -19.50 0.40
N VAL A 101 21.28 -19.11 1.40
CA VAL A 101 21.79 -18.27 2.48
C VAL A 101 22.76 -19.07 3.32
N VAL A 102 24.04 -18.71 3.28
CA VAL A 102 25.11 -19.36 4.06
C VAL A 102 25.03 -18.85 5.50
N TYR A 103 24.88 -19.77 6.45
CA TYR A 103 24.85 -19.50 7.88
C TYR A 103 26.12 -18.78 8.33
N GLN A 104 25.95 -17.69 9.09
CA GLN A 104 27.05 -16.89 9.63
C GLN A 104 26.86 -16.71 11.15
N PRO A 105 27.77 -17.23 12.00
CA PRO A 105 27.68 -17.09 13.45
C PRO A 105 27.58 -15.63 13.93
N SER A 106 28.35 -14.72 13.34
CA SER A 106 28.33 -13.28 13.69
C SER A 106 26.98 -12.62 13.44
N GLN A 107 26.18 -13.14 12.50
CA GLN A 107 24.82 -12.64 12.25
C GLN A 107 23.83 -13.13 13.31
N VAL A 108 24.08 -14.30 13.93
CA VAL A 108 23.30 -14.78 15.07
C VAL A 108 23.55 -13.88 16.28
N GLU A 109 24.82 -13.61 16.61
CA GLU A 109 25.20 -12.71 17.70
C GLU A 109 24.59 -11.31 17.52
N ALA A 110 24.72 -10.73 16.32
CA ALA A 110 24.09 -9.46 16.01
C ALA A 110 22.55 -9.50 16.09
N SER A 111 21.93 -10.66 15.86
CA SER A 111 20.48 -10.84 16.01
C SER A 111 20.07 -10.87 17.49
N LEU A 112 20.85 -11.51 18.36
CA LEU A 112 20.62 -11.50 19.81
C LEU A 112 20.58 -10.07 20.35
N ASP A 113 21.59 -9.27 19.96
CA ASP A 113 21.67 -7.86 20.36
C ASP A 113 20.49 -7.02 19.86
N ASN A 114 20.07 -7.19 18.60
CA ASN A 114 18.93 -6.44 18.06
C ASN A 114 17.62 -6.84 18.73
N ILE A 115 17.39 -8.14 18.96
CA ILE A 115 16.19 -8.62 19.66
C ILE A 115 16.17 -8.04 21.07
N LYS A 116 17.30 -8.09 21.79
CA LYS A 116 17.41 -7.54 23.14
C LYS A 116 17.12 -6.04 23.18
N ARG A 117 17.74 -5.24 22.31
CA ARG A 117 17.47 -3.79 22.19
C ARG A 117 16.02 -3.49 21.82
N HIS A 118 15.44 -4.30 20.94
CA HIS A 118 14.03 -4.10 20.57
C HIS A 118 13.08 -4.42 21.73
N LEU A 119 13.37 -5.48 22.50
CA LEU A 119 12.61 -5.79 23.72
C LEU A 119 12.70 -4.67 24.75
N GLU A 120 13.88 -4.06 24.92
CA GLU A 120 14.05 -2.86 25.75
C GLU A 120 13.21 -1.67 25.23
N TYR A 121 13.21 -1.42 23.92
CA TYR A 121 12.36 -0.42 23.27
C TYR A 121 10.85 -0.68 23.50
N LEU A 122 10.42 -1.94 23.55
CA LEU A 122 9.06 -2.36 23.92
C LEU A 122 8.78 -2.29 25.43
N GLY A 123 9.79 -2.01 26.25
CA GLY A 123 9.69 -1.86 27.71
C GLY A 123 10.00 -3.12 28.53
N TYR A 124 10.57 -4.17 27.92
CA TYR A 124 11.00 -5.40 28.60
C TYR A 124 12.48 -5.33 28.99
N TYR A 125 12.77 -4.61 30.07
CA TYR A 125 14.12 -4.36 30.55
C TYR A 125 14.75 -5.59 31.17
N GLY A 126 16.02 -5.84 30.83
CA GLY A 126 16.76 -7.00 31.34
C GLY A 126 16.29 -8.34 30.75
N SER A 127 15.70 -8.32 29.54
CA SER A 127 15.39 -9.54 28.81
C SER A 127 16.65 -10.33 28.47
N ASP A 128 16.57 -11.66 28.54
CA ASP A 128 17.64 -12.57 28.16
C ASP A 128 17.29 -13.26 26.83
N VAL A 129 18.23 -13.27 25.90
CA VAL A 129 18.06 -13.84 24.56
C VAL A 129 19.21 -14.79 24.31
N ARG A 130 18.89 -16.06 24.06
CA ARG A 130 19.87 -17.11 23.79
C ARG A 130 19.61 -17.72 22.43
N SER A 131 20.66 -18.21 21.80
CA SER A 131 20.57 -18.99 20.56
C SER A 131 21.01 -20.44 20.79
N ASP A 132 20.26 -21.38 20.24
CA ASP A 132 20.69 -22.76 20.03
C ASP A 132 20.83 -23.00 18.52
N VAL A 133 21.97 -23.57 18.09
CA VAL A 133 22.24 -23.82 16.68
C VAL A 133 22.39 -25.31 16.45
N GLN A 134 21.42 -25.89 15.76
CA GLN A 134 21.40 -27.30 15.43
C GLN A 134 21.78 -27.52 13.97
N VAL A 135 22.89 -28.22 13.78
CA VAL A 135 23.39 -28.57 12.46
C VAL A 135 23.03 -30.01 12.13
N LYS A 136 22.31 -30.21 11.02
CA LYS A 136 21.99 -31.54 10.47
C LYS A 136 22.44 -31.61 9.01
N GLY A 137 23.52 -32.33 8.75
CA GLY A 137 24.19 -32.31 7.44
C GLY A 137 24.74 -30.92 7.13
N LYS A 138 24.51 -30.40 5.91
CA LYS A 138 24.89 -29.02 5.51
C LYS A 138 23.80 -27.97 5.79
N LYS A 139 22.92 -28.22 6.77
CA LYS A 139 21.82 -27.31 7.14
C LYS A 139 21.94 -26.92 8.60
N ALA A 140 21.90 -25.62 8.88
CA ALA A 140 21.84 -25.05 10.22
C ALA A 140 20.41 -24.56 10.50
N ASN A 141 19.87 -24.92 11.66
CA ASN A 141 18.63 -24.38 12.20
C ASN A 141 18.98 -23.59 13.46
N VAL A 142 18.51 -22.35 13.55
CA VAL A 142 18.78 -21.47 14.69
C VAL A 142 17.49 -21.26 15.46
N THR A 143 17.50 -21.59 16.75
CA THR A 143 16.40 -21.32 17.67
C THR A 143 16.81 -20.19 18.60
N TYR A 144 16.04 -19.11 18.62
CA TYR A 144 16.22 -17.98 19.53
C TYR A 144 15.23 -18.14 20.68
N SER A 145 15.74 -18.46 21.87
CA SER A 145 14.96 -18.58 23.10
C SER A 145 15.01 -17.26 23.87
N VAL A 146 13.85 -16.66 24.09
CA VAL A 146 13.68 -15.36 24.73
C VAL A 146 13.02 -15.54 26.09
N THR A 147 13.64 -14.99 27.12
CA THR A 147 13.03 -14.78 28.43
C THR A 147 12.78 -13.29 28.60
N LEU A 148 11.51 -12.89 28.57
CA LEU A 148 11.11 -11.50 28.69
C LEU A 148 11.51 -10.95 30.06
N GLY A 149 12.10 -9.76 30.05
CA GLY A 149 12.49 -9.03 31.25
C GLY A 149 11.32 -8.37 31.97
N ARG A 150 11.64 -7.59 32.99
CA ARG A 150 10.66 -6.84 33.78
C ARG A 150 10.16 -5.63 33.00
N ARG A 151 8.89 -5.26 33.25
CA ARG A 151 8.29 -4.03 32.75
C ARG A 151 7.96 -3.13 33.92
N TYR A 152 8.12 -1.83 33.73
CA TYR A 152 7.73 -0.83 34.72
C TYR A 152 6.39 -0.22 34.33
N ARG A 153 5.52 -0.01 35.32
CA ARG A 153 4.35 0.85 35.13
C ARG A 153 4.72 2.30 35.34
N ILE A 154 4.10 3.19 34.60
CA ILE A 154 4.28 4.63 34.79
C ILE A 154 3.59 5.02 36.09
N GLY A 155 4.35 5.57 37.04
CA GLY A 155 3.85 6.07 38.31
C GLY A 155 3.20 7.44 38.13
N LYS A 156 3.98 8.49 38.32
CA LYS A 156 3.58 9.87 38.04
C LYS A 156 4.19 10.37 36.73
N VAL A 157 3.44 11.17 35.97
CA VAL A 157 3.96 11.92 34.82
C VAL A 157 4.08 13.39 35.20
N THR A 158 5.28 13.96 35.06
CA THR A 158 5.56 15.38 35.29
C THR A 158 6.02 16.01 33.98
N TYR A 159 5.57 17.24 33.70
CA TYR A 159 5.93 17.97 32.49
C TYR A 159 6.81 19.17 32.81
N SER A 160 7.92 19.29 32.10
CA SER A 160 8.79 20.47 32.09
C SER A 160 8.78 21.05 30.68
N VAL A 161 8.10 22.17 30.50
CA VAL A 161 7.88 22.80 29.19
C VAL A 161 8.25 24.27 29.24
N PRO A 162 8.69 24.87 28.12
CA PRO A 162 9.01 26.30 28.08
C PRO A 162 7.79 27.14 28.43
N GLU A 163 8.01 28.22 29.19
CA GLU A 163 6.95 29.13 29.64
C GLU A 163 6.32 29.92 28.47
N GLY A 164 5.19 30.59 28.75
CA GLY A 164 4.51 31.45 27.78
C GLY A 164 3.42 30.73 26.97
N GLU A 165 3.19 31.19 25.75
CA GLU A 165 2.10 30.68 24.89
C GLU A 165 2.24 29.18 24.59
N PHE A 166 3.47 28.71 24.39
CA PHE A 166 3.76 27.29 24.14
C PHE A 166 3.24 26.39 25.26
N LYS A 167 3.43 26.78 26.52
CA LYS A 167 2.94 26.05 27.68
C LYS A 167 1.44 25.88 27.63
N ASN A 168 0.71 26.97 27.37
CA ASN A 168 -0.75 26.95 27.31
C ASN A 168 -1.26 26.03 26.20
N ASP A 169 -0.64 26.09 25.02
CA ASP A 169 -1.01 25.24 23.89
C ASP A 169 -0.67 23.77 24.10
N PHE A 170 0.45 23.47 24.76
CA PHE A 170 0.82 22.12 25.17
C PHE A 170 -0.19 21.56 26.16
N PHE A 171 -0.51 22.32 27.23
CA PHE A 171 -1.47 21.87 28.25
C PHE A 171 -2.88 21.70 27.71
N ALA A 172 -3.31 22.51 26.74
CA ALA A 172 -4.60 22.35 26.08
C ALA A 172 -4.73 21.03 25.27
N ASP A 173 -3.61 20.40 24.88
CA ASP A 173 -3.60 19.10 24.20
C ASP A 173 -3.49 17.90 25.17
N THR A 174 -3.28 18.14 26.47
CA THR A 174 -3.00 17.06 27.43
C THR A 174 -4.13 16.04 27.58
N SER A 175 -5.38 16.41 27.33
CA SER A 175 -6.51 15.46 27.33
C SER A 175 -6.42 14.39 26.24
N ALA A 176 -5.67 14.66 25.17
CA ALA A 176 -5.44 13.72 24.06
C ALA A 176 -4.19 12.86 24.24
N ILE A 177 -3.42 13.05 25.32
CA ILE A 177 -2.23 12.26 25.62
C ILE A 177 -2.60 10.78 25.80
N THR A 178 -1.83 9.93 25.14
CA THR A 178 -2.00 8.48 25.12
C THR A 178 -1.22 7.77 26.22
N VAL A 179 -0.13 8.37 26.72
CA VAL A 179 0.71 7.81 27.78
C VAL A 179 0.22 8.29 29.15
N ARG A 180 -0.25 7.38 30.00
CA ARG A 180 -0.89 7.71 31.28
C ARG A 180 -0.28 6.94 32.46
N PRO A 181 -0.44 7.46 33.69
CA PRO A 181 -0.22 6.68 34.91
C PRO A 181 -0.90 5.30 34.84
N GLY A 182 -0.15 4.26 35.17
CA GLY A 182 -0.59 2.86 35.13
C GLY A 182 -0.24 2.11 33.84
N ASP A 183 0.02 2.79 32.73
CA ASP A 183 0.49 2.17 31.49
C ASP A 183 1.89 1.58 31.67
N PHE A 184 2.27 0.63 30.82
CA PHE A 184 3.65 0.15 30.80
C PHE A 184 4.56 1.17 30.11
N LEU A 185 5.67 1.49 30.76
CA LEU A 185 6.73 2.32 30.17
C LEU A 185 7.36 1.57 28.99
N SER A 186 7.30 2.16 27.80
CA SER A 186 8.03 1.72 26.62
C SER A 186 8.46 2.91 25.79
N GLU A 187 9.64 2.82 25.18
CA GLU A 187 10.12 3.86 24.26
C GLU A 187 9.18 3.98 23.05
N ASP A 188 8.60 2.86 22.60
CA ASP A 188 7.60 2.84 21.53
C ASP A 188 6.38 3.73 21.82
N ALA A 189 5.82 3.62 23.02
CA ALA A 189 4.65 4.42 23.41
C ALA A 189 5.03 5.90 23.55
N LEU A 190 6.19 6.19 24.16
CA LEU A 190 6.69 7.55 24.30
C LEU A 190 6.97 8.19 22.94
N GLU A 191 7.60 7.47 22.02
CA GLU A 191 7.89 7.96 20.67
C GLU A 191 6.60 8.29 19.91
N LYS A 192 5.61 7.39 19.91
CA LYS A 192 4.29 7.63 19.30
C LYS A 192 3.59 8.85 19.88
N GLU A 193 3.66 9.02 21.21
CA GLU A 193 3.09 10.19 21.88
C GLU A 193 3.81 11.49 21.49
N THR A 194 5.14 11.49 21.39
CA THR A 194 5.89 12.67 20.93
C THR A 194 5.61 13.02 19.47
N GLU A 195 5.41 12.03 18.60
CA GLU A 195 5.01 12.28 17.21
C GLU A 195 3.62 12.88 17.12
N ARG A 196 2.66 12.34 17.89
CA ARG A 196 1.30 12.85 17.99
C ARG A 196 1.30 14.31 18.48
N SER A 197 1.98 14.57 19.60
CA SER A 197 2.07 15.91 20.20
C SER A 197 2.79 16.88 19.27
N ALA A 198 3.88 16.47 18.61
CA ALA A 198 4.57 17.31 17.64
C ALA A 198 3.70 17.66 16.42
N SER A 199 2.88 16.73 15.93
CA SER A 199 1.91 17.05 14.87
C SER A 199 0.83 18.01 15.37
N ALA A 200 0.28 17.81 16.57
CA ALA A 200 -0.70 18.72 17.15
C ALA A 200 -0.16 20.15 17.31
N LEU A 201 1.11 20.30 17.74
CA LEU A 201 1.77 21.61 17.84
C LEU A 201 2.02 22.24 16.46
N ARG A 202 2.44 21.45 15.46
CA ARG A 202 2.56 21.96 14.08
C ARG A 202 1.22 22.42 13.49
N GLN A 203 0.11 21.86 13.93
CA GLN A 203 -1.25 22.30 13.56
C GLN A 203 -1.68 23.59 14.28
N LYS A 204 -0.98 24.00 15.33
CA LYS A 204 -1.23 25.24 16.08
C LYS A 204 -0.30 26.40 15.69
N GLY A 205 0.54 26.23 14.68
CA GLY A 205 1.46 27.28 14.20
C GLY A 205 2.93 27.05 14.51
N TYR A 206 3.31 26.03 15.28
CA TYR A 206 4.72 25.76 15.62
C TYR A 206 5.48 25.10 14.46
N PHE A 207 5.79 25.89 13.43
CA PHE A 207 6.52 25.44 12.24
C PHE A 207 7.88 24.81 12.61
N GLY A 208 8.20 23.69 11.97
CA GLY A 208 9.46 22.97 12.20
C GLY A 208 9.56 22.24 13.55
N PHE A 209 8.51 22.23 14.38
CA PHE A 209 8.51 21.48 15.63
C PHE A 209 8.49 19.96 15.36
N THR A 210 9.42 19.23 15.97
CA THR A 210 9.60 17.78 15.77
C THR A 210 9.69 17.03 17.09
N LYS A 211 9.60 15.69 17.04
CA LYS A 211 9.78 14.84 18.22
C LYS A 211 11.13 15.01 18.92
N ASN A 212 12.13 15.54 18.22
CA ASN A 212 13.49 15.71 18.74
C ASN A 212 13.62 16.83 19.78
N TYR A 213 12.58 17.64 20.00
CA TYR A 213 12.51 18.58 21.11
C TYR A 213 12.06 17.91 22.43
N PHE A 214 11.54 16.68 22.37
CA PHE A 214 11.16 15.93 23.58
C PHE A 214 12.32 15.11 24.14
N SER A 215 12.43 15.14 25.45
CA SER A 215 13.37 14.34 26.26
C SER A 215 12.61 13.70 27.41
N PHE A 216 13.01 12.51 27.81
CA PHE A 216 12.39 11.78 28.91
C PHE A 216 13.45 11.36 29.93
N GLU A 217 13.07 11.43 31.19
CA GLU A 217 13.81 10.82 32.30
C GLU A 217 12.84 9.93 33.07
N ALA A 218 13.26 8.69 33.35
CA ALA A 218 12.48 7.72 34.10
C ALA A 218 13.22 7.41 35.40
N ASP A 219 12.65 7.86 36.53
CA ASP A 219 13.16 7.55 37.85
C ASP A 219 12.56 6.22 38.33
N THR A 220 13.43 5.23 38.50
CA THR A 220 13.09 3.87 38.97
C THR A 220 13.61 3.60 40.39
N LEU A 221 14.14 4.61 41.08
CA LEU A 221 14.75 4.44 42.41
C LEU A 221 13.70 4.40 43.53
N ASN A 222 12.58 5.10 43.36
CA ASN A 222 11.59 5.29 44.43
C ASN A 222 10.61 4.11 44.59
N SER A 223 10.53 3.20 43.62
CA SER A 223 9.60 2.08 43.62
C SER A 223 10.11 0.91 42.79
N ARG A 224 9.83 -0.30 43.26
CA ARG A 224 10.37 -1.54 42.65
C ARG A 224 9.77 -1.84 41.27
N ASP A 225 8.51 -1.46 41.04
CA ASP A 225 7.72 -1.85 39.87
C ASP A 225 7.16 -0.65 39.08
N THR A 226 7.43 0.57 39.55
CA THR A 226 6.97 1.79 38.88
C THR A 226 8.13 2.72 38.54
N ALA A 227 7.98 3.45 37.44
CA ALA A 227 8.90 4.50 37.02
C ALA A 227 8.16 5.84 37.00
N ASP A 228 8.67 6.84 37.71
CA ASP A 228 8.16 8.20 37.60
C ASP A 228 8.78 8.86 36.37
N LEU A 229 7.92 9.40 35.51
CA LEU A 229 8.30 9.91 34.19
C LEU A 229 8.33 11.44 34.20
N LEU A 230 9.50 12.02 33.92
CA LEU A 230 9.65 13.43 33.61
C LEU A 230 9.73 13.61 32.08
N MET A 231 8.73 14.25 31.52
CA MET A 231 8.68 14.63 30.11
C MET A 231 9.11 16.09 29.96
N MET A 232 10.19 16.33 29.24
CA MET A 232 10.73 17.64 28.98
C MET A 232 10.53 18.04 27.52
N VAL A 233 10.09 19.27 27.29
CA VAL A 233 10.18 19.93 25.99
C VAL A 233 11.30 20.96 26.06
N LYS A 234 12.32 20.79 25.22
CA LYS A 234 13.48 21.67 25.15
C LYS A 234 13.32 22.64 23.98
N GLU A 235 14.02 23.77 24.05
CA GLU A 235 14.12 24.76 22.96
C GLU A 235 15.24 24.46 21.96
N TYR A 236 15.85 23.28 22.07
CA TYR A 236 16.89 22.76 21.20
C TYR A 236 16.66 21.26 20.98
N THR A 237 17.12 20.74 19.85
CA THR A 237 16.93 19.32 19.51
C THR A 237 17.92 18.41 20.24
N ARG A 238 17.66 17.10 20.29
CA ARG A 238 18.56 16.09 20.89
C ARG A 238 20.03 16.14 20.40
N ASN A 239 20.28 16.70 19.22
CA ASN A 239 21.61 16.80 18.61
C ASN A 239 22.28 18.18 18.81
N GLN A 240 21.65 19.08 19.57
CA GLN A 240 22.12 20.45 19.79
C GLN A 240 22.45 20.69 21.27
N THR A 241 23.30 21.68 21.52
CA THR A 241 23.57 22.19 22.87
C THR A 241 22.59 23.30 23.24
N PRO A 242 22.44 23.62 24.54
CA PRO A 242 21.60 24.73 25.01
C PRO A 242 21.92 26.10 24.37
N GLU A 243 23.12 26.29 23.82
CA GLU A 243 23.54 27.52 23.12
C GLU A 243 22.70 27.81 21.87
N TYR A 244 22.16 26.76 21.24
CA TYR A 244 21.28 26.86 20.08
C TYR A 244 19.80 26.94 20.46
N ALA A 245 19.48 27.07 21.76
CA ALA A 245 18.11 27.20 22.21
C ALA A 245 17.42 28.39 21.54
N ARG A 246 16.24 28.14 20.97
CA ARG A 246 15.38 29.14 20.38
C ARG A 246 13.96 28.93 20.88
N PRO A 247 13.27 29.99 21.36
CA PRO A 247 11.89 29.87 21.78
C PRO A 247 11.00 29.31 20.69
N HIS A 248 10.09 28.41 21.06
CA HIS A 248 9.07 27.88 20.16
C HIS A 248 8.07 28.98 19.83
N ARG A 249 8.10 29.45 18.58
CA ARG A 249 7.23 30.53 18.10
C ARG A 249 6.23 30.02 17.09
N LYS A 250 5.08 30.69 17.03
CA LYS A 250 4.08 30.46 15.99
C LYS A 250 4.43 31.21 14.71
N TYR A 251 4.04 30.62 13.59
CA TYR A 251 4.23 31.16 12.26
C TYR A 251 2.87 31.34 11.58
N SER A 252 2.76 32.36 10.74
CA SER A 252 1.69 32.52 9.75
C SER A 252 2.23 32.29 8.35
N PHE A 253 1.36 31.88 7.43
CA PHE A 253 1.70 31.78 6.02
C PHE A 253 1.97 33.17 5.43
N GLY A 254 3.09 33.31 4.74
CA GLY A 254 3.47 34.52 4.01
C GLY A 254 2.99 34.48 2.57
N ILE A 255 3.88 34.84 1.64
CA ILE A 255 3.59 34.82 0.21
C ILE A 255 3.43 33.36 -0.25
N VAL A 256 2.37 33.09 -1.01
CA VAL A 256 2.13 31.78 -1.64
C VAL A 256 2.35 31.94 -3.14
N SER A 257 3.34 31.25 -3.68
CA SER A 257 3.65 31.22 -5.11
C SER A 257 3.35 29.82 -5.68
N ILE A 258 2.76 29.76 -6.88
CA ILE A 258 2.53 28.50 -7.60
C ILE A 258 3.20 28.62 -8.97
N SER A 259 4.15 27.73 -9.24
CA SER A 259 4.89 27.66 -10.50
C SER A 259 4.66 26.31 -11.17
N TYR A 260 4.63 26.31 -12.51
CA TYR A 260 4.51 25.11 -13.34
C TYR A 260 5.13 25.38 -14.72
N ASP A 261 5.36 24.33 -15.49
CA ASP A 261 6.01 24.40 -16.80
C ASP A 261 5.28 25.36 -17.77
N LYS A 262 6.01 26.31 -18.38
CA LYS A 262 5.44 27.40 -19.21
C LYS A 262 4.66 26.90 -20.43
N ASP A 263 4.96 25.71 -20.94
CA ASP A 263 4.31 25.09 -22.09
C ASP A 263 2.97 24.42 -21.73
N LEU A 264 2.65 24.31 -20.44
CA LEU A 264 1.39 23.76 -19.97
C LEU A 264 0.28 24.81 -20.05
N LYS A 265 -0.64 24.62 -21.00
CA LYS A 265 -1.91 25.35 -21.00
C LYS A 265 -2.79 24.81 -19.87
N PHE A 266 -3.02 25.61 -18.83
CA PHE A 266 -3.83 25.23 -17.68
C PHE A 266 -4.63 26.41 -17.14
N ASN A 267 -5.83 26.14 -16.63
CA ASN A 267 -6.68 27.13 -16.01
C ASN A 267 -6.20 27.39 -14.57
N ASN A 268 -5.62 28.57 -14.34
CA ASN A 268 -5.11 28.97 -13.02
C ASN A 268 -6.17 28.99 -11.92
N LYS A 269 -7.46 29.11 -12.25
CA LYS A 269 -8.54 29.00 -11.26
C LYS A 269 -8.52 27.63 -10.58
N VAL A 270 -8.24 26.55 -11.32
CA VAL A 270 -8.18 25.20 -10.75
C VAL A 270 -7.03 25.08 -9.75
N LEU A 271 -5.86 25.66 -10.02
CA LEU A 271 -4.75 25.67 -9.06
C LEU A 271 -5.09 26.44 -7.78
N LYS A 272 -5.78 27.58 -7.92
CA LYS A 272 -6.26 28.36 -6.78
C LYS A 272 -7.30 27.60 -5.95
N ASP A 273 -8.22 26.87 -6.60
CA ASP A 273 -9.23 26.05 -5.92
C ASP A 273 -8.64 24.80 -5.24
N MET A 274 -7.50 24.31 -5.74
CA MET A 274 -6.77 23.19 -5.12
C MET A 274 -5.86 23.63 -3.97
N CYS A 275 -5.40 24.87 -3.96
CA CYS A 275 -4.57 25.44 -2.90
C CYS A 275 -5.43 25.94 -1.73
N THR A 276 -5.25 25.33 -0.56
CA THR A 276 -5.98 25.73 0.66
C THR A 276 -5.18 26.68 1.54
N ILE A 277 -3.86 26.74 1.36
CA ILE A 277 -2.97 27.69 2.05
C ILE A 277 -3.31 29.12 1.63
N ARG A 278 -3.53 30.01 2.60
CA ARG A 278 -3.79 31.44 2.36
C ARG A 278 -2.77 32.30 3.09
N PRO A 279 -2.21 33.33 2.43
CA PRO A 279 -1.40 34.35 3.10
C PRO A 279 -2.14 34.96 4.30
N GLY A 280 -1.44 35.09 5.43
CA GLY A 280 -1.96 35.67 6.67
C GLY A 280 -2.59 34.66 7.64
N ASP A 281 -3.02 33.49 7.17
CA ASP A 281 -3.54 32.44 8.05
C ASP A 281 -2.40 31.87 8.94
N MET A 282 -2.73 31.45 10.16
CA MET A 282 -1.79 30.73 11.02
C MET A 282 -1.29 29.47 10.30
N TYR A 283 0.00 29.15 10.45
CA TYR A 283 0.58 27.94 9.90
C TYR A 283 -0.15 26.71 10.45
N ASP A 284 -0.62 25.86 9.55
CA ASP A 284 -1.20 24.57 9.88
C ASP A 284 -0.68 23.53 8.90
N GLU A 285 0.04 22.54 9.42
CA GLU A 285 0.54 21.41 8.62
C GLU A 285 -0.57 20.67 7.86
N ARG A 286 -1.82 20.65 8.37
CA ARG A 286 -2.96 20.03 7.68
C ARG A 286 -3.29 20.74 6.39
N GLU A 287 -3.17 22.07 6.33
CA GLU A 287 -3.45 22.84 5.12
C GLU A 287 -2.37 22.61 4.06
N VAL A 288 -1.11 22.47 4.48
CA VAL A 288 0.00 22.09 3.60
C VAL A 288 -0.23 20.71 2.99
N ASN A 289 -0.53 19.72 3.83
CA ASN A 289 -0.81 18.35 3.39
C ASN A 289 -2.06 18.28 2.50
N THR A 290 -3.11 19.02 2.84
CA THR A 290 -4.35 19.10 2.05
C THR A 290 -4.08 19.70 0.67
N THR A 291 -3.33 20.80 0.60
CA THR A 291 -2.90 21.42 -0.66
C THR A 291 -2.09 20.44 -1.51
N TYR A 292 -1.11 19.74 -0.90
CA TYR A 292 -0.33 18.71 -1.57
C TYR A 292 -1.23 17.60 -2.16
N SER A 293 -2.10 17.01 -1.34
CA SER A 293 -3.00 15.93 -1.77
C SER A 293 -3.92 16.37 -2.90
N ARG A 294 -4.50 17.58 -2.83
CA ARG A 294 -5.41 18.11 -3.84
C ARG A 294 -4.72 18.37 -5.17
N LEU A 295 -3.54 18.98 -5.16
CA LEU A 295 -2.74 19.19 -6.37
C LEU A 295 -2.29 17.85 -6.99
N SER A 296 -1.91 16.88 -6.16
CA SER A 296 -1.58 15.53 -6.62
C SER A 296 -2.79 14.79 -7.21
N ALA A 297 -4.00 15.01 -6.68
CA ALA A 297 -5.23 14.39 -7.14
C ALA A 297 -5.68 14.83 -8.56
N LEU A 298 -5.15 15.95 -9.07
CA LEU A 298 -5.31 16.32 -10.48
C LEU A 298 -4.69 15.27 -11.43
N ARG A 299 -3.69 14.52 -10.95
CA ARG A 299 -2.92 13.51 -11.69
C ARG A 299 -2.23 14.03 -12.97
N LEU A 300 -2.25 15.35 -13.15
CA LEU A 300 -1.61 16.11 -14.23
C LEU A 300 -0.10 16.28 -13.97
N PHE A 301 0.28 16.38 -12.70
CA PHE A 301 1.63 16.63 -12.26
C PHE A 301 2.29 15.32 -11.79
N SER A 302 3.53 15.09 -12.20
CA SER A 302 4.34 13.96 -11.75
C SER A 302 5.05 14.27 -10.42
N GLY A 303 5.22 15.55 -10.10
CA GLY A 303 5.78 16.03 -8.84
C GLY A 303 5.03 17.27 -8.35
N VAL A 304 4.71 17.27 -7.05
CA VAL A 304 4.22 18.43 -6.31
C VAL A 304 5.24 18.68 -5.21
N ASN A 305 5.95 19.80 -5.28
CA ASN A 305 6.91 20.19 -4.25
C ASN A 305 6.43 21.47 -3.57
N ILE A 306 6.12 21.40 -2.28
CA ILE A 306 5.73 22.57 -1.47
C ILE A 306 6.91 22.91 -0.58
N ALA A 307 7.68 23.94 -0.98
CA ALA A 307 8.80 24.43 -0.19
C ALA A 307 8.32 25.51 0.78
N LEU A 308 8.60 25.30 2.07
CA LEU A 308 8.26 26.25 3.14
C LEU A 308 9.53 26.97 3.57
N ASN A 309 9.61 28.26 3.23
CA ASN A 309 10.79 29.09 3.40
C ASN A 309 10.55 30.12 4.52
N PRO A 310 11.08 29.91 5.74
CA PRO A 310 10.94 30.89 6.81
C PRO A 310 11.71 32.16 6.46
N ARG A 311 11.05 33.33 6.56
CA ARG A 311 11.66 34.63 6.24
C ARG A 311 12.15 35.38 7.47
N ASP A 312 11.39 35.28 8.56
CA ASP A 312 11.66 35.90 9.86
C ASP A 312 10.97 35.05 10.95
N SER A 313 11.09 35.47 12.21
CA SER A 313 10.40 34.90 13.35
C SER A 313 8.89 35.16 13.28
N GLY A 314 8.20 34.27 12.58
CA GLY A 314 6.73 34.24 12.56
C GLY A 314 6.10 34.26 11.17
N ILE A 315 6.88 34.31 10.09
CA ILE A 315 6.34 34.21 8.71
C ILE A 315 7.06 33.13 7.93
N VAL A 316 6.29 32.25 7.29
CA VAL A 316 6.78 31.21 6.39
C VAL A 316 6.18 31.38 4.99
N ASN A 317 7.02 31.68 4.01
CA ASN A 317 6.61 31.73 2.61
C ASN A 317 6.43 30.32 2.06
N CYS A 318 5.55 30.17 1.07
CA CYS A 318 5.21 28.90 0.47
C CYS A 318 5.44 28.96 -1.04
N ASP A 319 6.37 28.14 -1.53
CA ASP A 319 6.68 28.01 -2.95
C ASP A 319 6.26 26.63 -3.46
N ILE A 320 5.16 26.60 -4.19
CA ILE A 320 4.55 25.39 -4.75
C ILE A 320 5.06 25.22 -6.19
N ASN A 321 5.92 24.22 -6.40
CA ASN A 321 6.48 23.90 -7.70
C ASN A 321 5.84 22.62 -8.24
N LEU A 322 5.25 22.71 -9.44
CA LEU A 322 4.51 21.63 -10.07
C LEU A 322 5.23 21.16 -11.33
N THR A 323 5.59 19.89 -11.38
CA THR A 323 6.23 19.28 -12.55
C THR A 323 5.20 18.59 -13.41
N LYS A 324 5.09 18.97 -14.70
CA LYS A 324 4.13 18.39 -15.64
C LYS A 324 4.43 16.90 -15.87
N SER A 325 3.39 16.07 -15.84
CA SER A 325 3.48 14.67 -16.27
C SER A 325 3.20 14.52 -17.76
N ARG A 326 3.49 13.34 -18.30
CA ARG A 326 3.10 12.99 -19.68
C ARG A 326 1.58 13.12 -19.84
N MET A 327 1.17 14.11 -20.64
CA MET A 327 -0.22 14.54 -20.81
C MET A 327 -1.07 13.54 -21.59
N GLN A 328 -0.44 12.84 -22.53
CA GLN A 328 -1.10 11.91 -23.43
C GLN A 328 -0.30 10.63 -23.55
N GLY A 329 -1.00 9.51 -23.70
CA GLY A 329 -0.35 8.23 -23.91
C GLY A 329 -1.32 7.15 -24.28
N PHE A 330 -0.76 5.98 -24.57
CA PHE A 330 -1.49 4.76 -24.87
C PHE A 330 -1.19 3.74 -23.78
N LYS A 331 -2.21 2.97 -23.39
CA LYS A 331 -2.10 1.81 -22.51
C LYS A 331 -2.55 0.59 -23.29
N VAL A 332 -1.72 -0.45 -23.29
CA VAL A 332 -2.05 -1.74 -23.91
C VAL A 332 -2.16 -2.76 -22.78
N ASN A 333 -3.30 -3.42 -22.69
CA ASN A 333 -3.51 -4.56 -21.79
C ASN A 333 -3.79 -5.80 -22.63
N LEU A 334 -3.29 -6.96 -22.18
CA LEU A 334 -3.59 -8.25 -22.78
C LEU A 334 -4.00 -9.21 -21.67
N GLU A 335 -5.21 -9.75 -21.76
CA GLU A 335 -5.74 -10.70 -20.78
C GLU A 335 -5.98 -12.06 -21.43
N GLY A 336 -5.54 -13.12 -20.75
CA GLY A 336 -5.86 -14.51 -21.08
C GLY A 336 -6.85 -15.06 -20.05
N SER A 337 -7.95 -15.66 -20.50
CA SER A 337 -8.98 -16.24 -19.64
C SER A 337 -9.25 -17.70 -20.01
N THR A 338 -9.65 -18.49 -19.02
CA THR A 338 -10.19 -19.83 -19.22
C THR A 338 -11.44 -19.99 -18.38
N ASN A 339 -12.54 -20.43 -19.00
CA ASN A 339 -13.81 -20.65 -18.29
C ASN A 339 -14.00 -22.14 -17.97
N SER A 340 -14.87 -22.44 -17.00
CA SER A 340 -15.22 -23.82 -16.61
C SER A 340 -15.82 -24.66 -17.76
N THR A 341 -16.27 -24.02 -18.83
CA THR A 341 -16.75 -24.64 -20.07
C THR A 341 -15.63 -25.02 -21.05
N GLY A 342 -14.35 -24.77 -20.70
CA GLY A 342 -13.19 -25.04 -21.54
C GLY A 342 -12.94 -24.01 -22.65
N LEU A 343 -13.59 -22.85 -22.56
CA LEU A 343 -13.34 -21.72 -23.47
C LEU A 343 -12.06 -21.00 -23.05
N ILE A 344 -11.15 -20.84 -24.01
CA ILE A 344 -9.93 -20.04 -23.87
C ILE A 344 -10.21 -18.69 -24.52
N GLY A 345 -10.00 -17.60 -23.77
CA GLY A 345 -10.21 -16.23 -24.22
C GLY A 345 -8.93 -15.42 -24.27
N ILE A 346 -8.75 -14.64 -25.34
CA ILE A 346 -7.69 -13.64 -25.48
C ILE A 346 -8.34 -12.27 -25.65
N SER A 347 -8.03 -11.34 -24.75
CA SER A 347 -8.67 -10.02 -24.71
C SER A 347 -7.65 -8.89 -24.77
N PRO A 348 -7.23 -8.46 -25.97
CA PRO A 348 -6.44 -7.24 -26.12
C PRO A 348 -7.29 -5.99 -25.86
N GLN A 349 -6.73 -5.03 -25.14
CA GLN A 349 -7.32 -3.72 -24.90
C GLN A 349 -6.30 -2.62 -25.20
N LEU A 350 -6.71 -1.62 -25.97
CA LEU A 350 -5.95 -0.41 -26.23
C LEU A 350 -6.71 0.78 -25.63
N SER A 351 -6.04 1.63 -24.88
CA SER A 351 -6.64 2.85 -24.32
C SER A 351 -5.77 4.06 -24.60
N TYR A 352 -6.30 5.07 -25.27
CA TYR A 352 -5.70 6.39 -25.37
C TYR A 352 -6.19 7.27 -24.23
N TYR A 353 -5.31 8.03 -23.59
CA TYR A 353 -5.69 8.98 -22.55
C TYR A 353 -5.13 10.37 -22.82
N HIS A 354 -5.88 11.40 -22.39
CA HIS A 354 -5.46 12.81 -22.39
C HIS A 354 -5.84 13.44 -21.03
N LYS A 355 -4.84 13.82 -20.22
CA LYS A 355 -5.03 14.25 -18.80
C LYS A 355 -5.56 15.68 -18.59
N ASN A 356 -5.72 16.47 -19.65
CA ASN A 356 -6.11 17.88 -19.57
C ASN A 356 -6.88 18.40 -20.79
N ILE A 357 -7.88 17.64 -21.25
CA ILE A 357 -8.51 17.92 -22.56
C ILE A 357 -9.16 19.32 -22.63
N PHE A 358 -9.65 19.84 -21.49
CA PHE A 358 -10.26 21.18 -21.38
C PHE A 358 -9.42 22.17 -20.56
N HIS A 359 -8.12 21.91 -20.37
CA HIS A 359 -7.20 22.76 -19.61
C HIS A 359 -7.50 22.90 -18.10
N GLY A 360 -8.46 22.17 -17.52
CA GLY A 360 -8.78 22.19 -16.08
C GLY A 360 -8.48 20.89 -15.34
N GLY A 361 -7.63 20.02 -15.89
CA GLY A 361 -7.28 18.72 -15.29
C GLY A 361 -8.29 17.61 -15.57
N GLN A 362 -9.15 17.78 -16.58
CA GLN A 362 -10.12 16.77 -17.02
C GLN A 362 -9.42 15.69 -17.84
N TRP A 363 -9.71 14.44 -17.51
CA TRP A 363 -9.15 13.27 -18.17
C TRP A 363 -10.12 12.74 -19.21
N LEU A 364 -9.67 12.65 -20.45
CA LEU A 364 -10.31 11.88 -21.51
C LEU A 364 -9.66 10.50 -21.57
N ASN A 365 -10.47 9.45 -21.68
CA ASN A 365 -10.06 8.09 -21.96
C ASN A 365 -10.87 7.57 -23.16
N LEU A 366 -10.17 7.06 -24.18
CA LEU A 366 -10.77 6.38 -25.33
C LEU A 366 -10.29 4.93 -25.31
N GLY A 367 -11.21 3.99 -25.13
CA GLY A 367 -10.92 2.57 -25.03
C GLY A 367 -11.36 1.80 -26.27
N PHE A 368 -10.55 0.84 -26.69
CA PHE A 368 -10.86 -0.18 -27.68
C PHE A 368 -10.59 -1.54 -27.04
N LEU A 369 -11.56 -2.44 -27.11
CA LEU A 369 -11.48 -3.79 -26.56
C LEU A 369 -11.76 -4.79 -27.67
N GLY A 370 -10.92 -5.81 -27.79
CA GLY A 370 -11.23 -7.05 -28.49
C GLY A 370 -11.25 -8.18 -27.49
N ASN A 371 -12.17 -9.13 -27.65
CA ASN A 371 -12.22 -10.36 -26.84
C ASN A 371 -12.57 -11.51 -27.77
N PHE A 372 -11.64 -12.47 -27.88
CA PHE A 372 -11.74 -13.62 -28.77
C PHE A 372 -11.71 -14.89 -27.94
N GLN A 373 -12.81 -15.64 -27.92
CA GLN A 373 -12.92 -16.89 -27.19
C GLN A 373 -13.11 -18.04 -28.17
N PHE A 374 -12.41 -19.13 -27.91
CA PHE A 374 -12.46 -20.35 -28.70
C PHE A 374 -12.37 -21.57 -27.79
N LYS A 375 -12.94 -22.69 -28.24
CA LYS A 375 -12.80 -23.97 -27.57
C LYS A 375 -11.76 -24.81 -28.29
N TYR A 376 -10.85 -25.45 -27.56
CA TYR A 376 -9.82 -26.32 -28.15
C TYR A 376 -10.42 -27.58 -28.80
N ASP A 377 -11.42 -28.15 -28.13
CA ASP A 377 -12.07 -29.41 -28.51
C ASP A 377 -13.14 -29.26 -29.60
N ASP A 378 -13.77 -28.07 -29.69
CA ASP A 378 -14.80 -27.78 -30.68
C ASP A 378 -14.51 -26.48 -31.44
N LYS A 379 -14.14 -26.63 -32.72
CA LYS A 379 -13.79 -25.50 -33.58
C LYS A 379 -15.00 -24.64 -33.97
N ASN A 380 -16.23 -25.10 -33.75
CA ASN A 380 -17.45 -24.35 -34.06
C ASN A 380 -17.84 -23.38 -32.94
N VAL A 381 -17.32 -23.57 -31.73
CA VAL A 381 -17.59 -22.68 -30.59
C VAL A 381 -16.57 -21.53 -30.60
N LYS A 382 -17.00 -20.38 -31.14
CA LYS A 382 -16.21 -19.13 -31.17
C LYS A 382 -17.06 -17.94 -30.74
N SER A 383 -16.53 -17.10 -29.87
CA SER A 383 -17.19 -15.84 -29.45
C SER A 383 -16.23 -14.68 -29.68
N ASN A 384 -16.69 -13.66 -30.39
CA ASN A 384 -15.93 -12.44 -30.65
C ASN A 384 -16.68 -11.25 -30.08
N GLU A 385 -15.98 -10.39 -29.35
CA GLU A 385 -16.54 -9.16 -28.81
C GLU A 385 -15.61 -7.98 -29.10
N PHE A 386 -16.22 -6.88 -29.55
CA PHE A 386 -15.56 -5.63 -29.89
C PHE A 386 -16.22 -4.50 -29.13
N GLY A 387 -15.43 -3.77 -28.34
CA GLY A 387 -15.89 -2.67 -27.51
C GLY A 387 -15.19 -1.37 -27.88
N VAL A 388 -15.95 -0.28 -27.92
CA VAL A 388 -15.41 1.09 -27.92
C VAL A 388 -15.98 1.85 -26.72
N SER A 389 -15.16 2.66 -26.07
CA SER A 389 -15.59 3.46 -24.93
C SER A 389 -14.97 4.86 -24.94
N VAL A 390 -15.74 5.82 -24.42
CA VAL A 390 -15.27 7.15 -24.06
C VAL A 390 -15.57 7.39 -22.59
N GLY A 391 -14.59 7.89 -21.86
CA GLY A 391 -14.71 8.29 -20.47
C GLY A 391 -14.15 9.70 -20.26
N LEU A 392 -14.93 10.54 -19.58
CA LEU A 392 -14.54 11.88 -19.15
C LEU A 392 -14.59 11.96 -17.63
N SER A 393 -13.46 12.30 -17.02
CA SER A 393 -13.33 12.44 -15.56
C SER A 393 -12.94 13.88 -15.20
N PHE A 394 -13.81 14.55 -14.46
CA PHE A 394 -13.64 15.93 -14.00
C PHE A 394 -13.13 15.93 -12.55
N PRO A 395 -12.11 16.73 -12.19
CA PRO A 395 -11.57 16.81 -10.83
C PRO A 395 -12.43 17.72 -9.92
N GLU A 396 -13.76 17.66 -10.07
CA GLU A 396 -14.71 18.42 -9.28
C GLU A 396 -16.07 17.71 -9.25
N PHE A 397 -16.93 18.14 -8.34
CA PHE A 397 -18.33 17.72 -8.29
C PHE A 397 -19.16 18.65 -9.18
N LEU A 398 -19.47 18.22 -10.41
CA LEU A 398 -20.28 19.03 -11.33
C LEU A 398 -21.69 19.23 -10.74
N GLY A 399 -22.09 20.49 -10.61
CA GLY A 399 -23.38 20.89 -10.04
C GLY A 399 -23.34 21.34 -8.57
N LEU A 400 -22.22 21.14 -7.85
CA LEU A 400 -22.03 21.61 -6.48
C LEU A 400 -20.78 22.50 -6.35
N PRO A 401 -20.80 23.51 -5.48
CA PRO A 401 -19.64 24.39 -5.31
C PRO A 401 -18.46 23.68 -4.64
N ASN A 402 -17.25 23.89 -5.17
CA ASN A 402 -15.99 23.34 -4.65
C ASN A 402 -15.72 23.73 -3.19
N SER A 403 -16.31 24.83 -2.70
CA SER A 403 -16.19 25.28 -1.31
C SER A 403 -16.76 24.31 -0.27
N MET A 404 -17.63 23.37 -0.67
CA MET A 404 -18.13 22.31 0.21
C MET A 404 -17.13 21.17 0.41
N PHE A 405 -16.12 21.08 -0.46
CA PHE A 405 -15.13 19.99 -0.47
C PHE A 405 -13.75 20.52 -0.09
N LYS A 406 -13.58 20.93 1.18
CA LYS A 406 -12.31 21.50 1.70
C LYS A 406 -11.27 20.47 2.14
N GLY A 407 -11.62 19.19 2.18
CA GLY A 407 -10.72 18.13 2.63
C GLY A 407 -9.60 17.79 1.63
N PRO A 408 -8.70 16.86 2.01
CA PRO A 408 -7.61 16.40 1.16
C PRO A 408 -8.08 15.59 -0.06
N SER A 409 -9.30 15.06 -0.01
CA SER A 409 -9.90 14.32 -1.13
C SER A 409 -10.61 15.28 -2.08
N VAL A 410 -10.31 15.13 -3.37
CA VAL A 410 -10.95 15.88 -4.45
C VAL A 410 -12.03 14.98 -5.06
N PRO A 411 -13.32 15.39 -5.01
CA PRO A 411 -14.38 14.62 -5.66
C PRO A 411 -14.16 14.63 -7.17
N ARG A 412 -14.63 13.57 -7.83
CA ARG A 412 -14.61 13.45 -9.28
C ARG A 412 -15.99 13.20 -9.85
N THR A 413 -16.27 13.83 -10.98
CA THR A 413 -17.45 13.51 -11.80
C THR A 413 -17.00 12.66 -12.99
N GLU A 414 -17.64 11.52 -13.19
CA GLU A 414 -17.34 10.54 -14.22
C GLU A 414 -18.52 10.48 -15.20
N ILE A 415 -18.22 10.68 -16.49
CA ILE A 415 -19.18 10.56 -17.58
C ILE A 415 -18.63 9.52 -18.55
N ASN A 416 -19.33 8.39 -18.69
CA ASN A 416 -18.88 7.30 -19.54
C ASN A 416 -19.94 6.95 -20.57
N ALA A 417 -19.50 6.61 -21.77
CA ALA A 417 -20.34 5.98 -22.79
C ALA A 417 -19.54 4.87 -23.48
N SER A 418 -20.20 3.75 -23.78
CA SER A 418 -19.57 2.63 -24.47
C SER A 418 -20.54 1.90 -25.38
N TYR A 419 -19.98 1.27 -26.40
CA TYR A 419 -20.67 0.39 -27.32
C TYR A 419 -19.90 -0.93 -27.42
N ASN A 420 -20.58 -2.04 -27.17
CA ASN A 420 -20.01 -3.38 -27.26
C ASN A 420 -20.86 -4.23 -28.21
N TYR A 421 -20.21 -4.76 -29.24
CA TYR A 421 -20.76 -5.73 -30.18
C TYR A 421 -20.20 -7.11 -29.84
N GLN A 422 -21.07 -8.06 -29.53
CA GLN A 422 -20.71 -9.44 -29.24
C GLN A 422 -21.39 -10.37 -30.25
N ASN A 423 -20.59 -11.22 -30.88
CA ASN A 423 -21.05 -12.24 -31.81
C ASN A 423 -20.70 -13.63 -31.27
N ARG A 424 -21.74 -14.43 -31.04
CA ARG A 424 -21.66 -15.82 -30.60
C ARG A 424 -22.45 -16.72 -31.56
N PRO A 425 -22.19 -18.04 -31.58
CA PRO A 425 -22.93 -18.95 -32.44
C PRO A 425 -24.43 -18.96 -32.12
N GLU A 426 -24.78 -18.76 -30.85
CA GLU A 426 -26.16 -18.82 -30.38
C GLU A 426 -26.92 -17.49 -30.52
N TYR A 427 -26.21 -16.35 -30.58
CA TYR A 427 -26.81 -15.02 -30.70
C TYR A 427 -25.80 -13.92 -31.06
N THR A 428 -26.31 -12.81 -31.58
CA THR A 428 -25.58 -11.54 -31.68
C THR A 428 -26.16 -10.53 -30.70
N ARG A 429 -25.31 -9.73 -30.05
CA ARG A 429 -25.72 -8.79 -29.00
C ARG A 429 -25.01 -7.47 -29.15
N ASN A 430 -25.78 -6.39 -29.20
CA ASN A 430 -25.33 -5.01 -29.20
C ASN A 430 -25.65 -4.41 -27.84
N MET A 431 -24.67 -3.77 -27.20
CA MET A 431 -24.83 -3.15 -25.89
C MET A 431 -24.33 -1.71 -25.94
N ILE A 432 -25.21 -0.76 -25.70
CA ILE A 432 -24.85 0.65 -25.47
C ILE A 432 -24.98 0.91 -23.99
N SER A 433 -23.93 1.42 -23.35
CA SER A 433 -23.95 1.79 -21.93
C SER A 433 -23.58 3.25 -21.76
N THR A 434 -24.31 3.99 -20.95
CA THR A 434 -23.99 5.37 -20.56
C THR A 434 -24.12 5.50 -19.05
N SER A 435 -23.18 6.19 -18.41
CA SER A 435 -23.25 6.46 -16.98
C SER A 435 -22.76 7.87 -16.65
N PHE A 436 -23.42 8.49 -15.67
CA PHE A 436 -23.03 9.74 -15.06
C PHE A 436 -22.95 9.51 -13.55
N GLY A 437 -21.80 9.80 -12.95
CA GLY A 437 -21.58 9.52 -11.54
C GLY A 437 -20.56 10.42 -10.87
N TYR A 438 -20.56 10.35 -9.55
CA TYR A 438 -19.67 11.06 -8.66
C TYR A 438 -18.87 10.05 -7.86
N SER A 439 -17.58 10.30 -7.68
CA SER A 439 -16.72 9.48 -6.84
C SER A 439 -15.86 10.35 -5.93
N GLY A 440 -15.44 9.81 -4.81
CA GLY A 440 -14.58 10.54 -3.89
C GLY A 440 -14.36 9.78 -2.60
N SER A 441 -13.69 10.45 -1.67
CA SER A 441 -13.50 9.92 -0.33
C SER A 441 -13.67 10.98 0.74
N LEU A 442 -14.11 10.55 1.91
CA LEU A 442 -14.31 11.37 3.09
C LEU A 442 -13.46 10.83 4.25
N ARG A 443 -13.33 11.63 5.32
CA ARG A 443 -12.60 11.27 6.54
C ARG A 443 -11.16 10.82 6.25
N ASN A 444 -10.42 11.65 5.49
CA ASN A 444 -9.03 11.41 5.08
C ASN A 444 -8.83 10.05 4.37
N GLY A 445 -9.76 9.70 3.46
CA GLY A 445 -9.64 8.46 2.68
C GLY A 445 -10.08 7.20 3.43
N ARG A 446 -10.85 7.30 4.52
CA ARG A 446 -11.41 6.10 5.19
C ARG A 446 -12.76 5.70 4.64
N PHE A 447 -13.55 6.64 4.16
CA PHE A 447 -14.86 6.36 3.58
C PHE A 447 -14.82 6.68 2.09
N PHE A 448 -15.04 5.69 1.25
CA PHE A 448 -15.11 5.86 -0.21
C PHE A 448 -16.55 5.79 -0.66
N TYR A 449 -16.87 6.58 -1.67
CA TYR A 449 -18.17 6.52 -2.32
C TYR A 449 -18.02 6.60 -3.84
N GLN A 450 -18.91 5.91 -4.53
CA GLN A 450 -19.20 6.05 -5.94
C GLN A 450 -20.72 6.04 -6.09
N PHE A 451 -21.27 7.16 -6.53
CA PHE A 451 -22.70 7.34 -6.71
C PHE A 451 -22.99 7.67 -8.17
N TYR A 452 -23.71 6.79 -8.84
CA TYR A 452 -24.16 6.98 -10.21
C TYR A 452 -25.67 7.20 -10.17
N PRO A 453 -26.15 8.46 -10.14
CA PRO A 453 -27.58 8.74 -10.16
C PRO A 453 -28.25 8.24 -11.45
N ILE A 454 -27.51 8.21 -12.57
CA ILE A 454 -28.01 7.77 -13.86
C ILE A 454 -27.03 6.78 -14.47
N GLN A 455 -27.51 5.57 -14.70
CA GLN A 455 -26.89 4.56 -15.53
C GLN A 455 -27.95 4.03 -16.49
N ALA A 456 -27.65 4.03 -17.77
CA ALA A 456 -28.53 3.55 -18.81
C ALA A 456 -27.81 2.52 -19.66
N LYS A 457 -28.44 1.37 -19.89
CA LYS A 457 -27.89 0.29 -20.72
C LYS A 457 -28.97 -0.21 -21.66
N ILE A 458 -28.69 -0.15 -22.96
CA ILE A 458 -29.55 -0.69 -24.00
C ILE A 458 -28.91 -1.98 -24.50
N VAL A 459 -29.65 -3.09 -24.43
CA VAL A 459 -29.20 -4.39 -24.93
C VAL A 459 -30.14 -4.83 -26.04
N ARG A 460 -29.58 -5.04 -27.23
CA ARG A 460 -30.30 -5.55 -28.40
C ARG A 460 -29.69 -6.87 -28.86
N LEU A 461 -30.46 -7.94 -28.74
CA LEU A 461 -30.15 -9.25 -29.27
C LEU A 461 -30.75 -9.42 -30.68
N THR A 462 -29.96 -10.01 -31.56
CA THR A 462 -30.33 -10.37 -32.93
C THR A 462 -29.81 -11.78 -33.23
N ASN A 463 -30.33 -12.44 -34.27
CA ASN A 463 -29.88 -13.79 -34.69
C ASN A 463 -29.88 -14.82 -33.55
N LEU A 464 -30.92 -14.84 -32.72
CA LEU A 464 -31.05 -15.79 -31.63
C LEU A 464 -31.43 -17.18 -32.17
N ASP A 465 -30.61 -18.20 -31.89
CA ASP A 465 -30.88 -19.57 -32.30
C ASP A 465 -32.16 -20.09 -31.59
N PRO A 466 -33.19 -20.53 -32.34
CA PRO A 466 -34.41 -21.10 -31.76
C PRO A 466 -34.16 -22.30 -30.85
N ASN A 467 -33.19 -23.16 -31.18
CA ASN A 467 -32.85 -24.33 -30.37
C ASN A 467 -32.20 -23.91 -29.05
N PHE A 468 -31.36 -22.88 -29.09
CA PHE A 468 -30.83 -22.29 -27.86
C PHE A 468 -31.96 -21.67 -27.02
N TYR A 469 -32.88 -20.94 -27.64
CA TYR A 469 -34.00 -20.31 -26.92
C TYR A 469 -34.94 -21.32 -26.26
N THR A 470 -35.22 -22.47 -26.90
CA THR A 470 -36.02 -23.52 -26.30
C THR A 470 -35.33 -24.14 -25.08
N THR A 471 -34.00 -24.29 -25.08
CA THR A 471 -33.25 -24.76 -23.89
C THR A 471 -33.35 -23.81 -22.69
N LEU A 472 -33.59 -22.51 -22.93
CA LEU A 472 -33.78 -21.52 -21.87
C LEU A 472 -35.20 -21.55 -21.26
N SER A 473 -36.14 -22.26 -21.88
CA SER A 473 -37.57 -22.25 -21.50
C SER A 473 -37.85 -22.89 -20.14
N GLY A 474 -36.93 -23.69 -19.60
CA GLY A 474 -37.03 -24.28 -18.26
C GLY A 474 -36.73 -23.31 -17.11
N ASN A 475 -36.20 -22.11 -17.39
CA ASN A 475 -35.89 -21.10 -16.37
C ASN A 475 -36.27 -19.67 -16.86
N PRO A 476 -37.36 -19.09 -16.31
CA PRO A 476 -37.82 -17.75 -16.68
C PRO A 476 -36.75 -16.65 -16.56
N PHE A 477 -35.89 -16.71 -15.54
CA PHE A 477 -34.81 -15.73 -15.34
C PHE A 477 -33.76 -15.76 -16.45
N MET A 478 -33.40 -16.96 -16.91
CA MET A 478 -32.46 -17.11 -18.03
C MET A 478 -33.10 -16.60 -19.32
N ARG A 479 -34.38 -16.87 -19.55
CA ARG A 479 -35.10 -16.40 -20.72
C ARG A 479 -35.16 -14.86 -20.79
N ASP A 480 -35.33 -14.18 -19.66
CA ASP A 480 -35.35 -12.71 -19.60
C ASP A 480 -33.96 -12.10 -19.84
N ALA A 481 -32.89 -12.77 -19.40
CA ALA A 481 -31.52 -12.34 -19.67
C ALA A 481 -31.14 -12.32 -21.18
N TYR A 482 -31.86 -13.09 -22.01
CA TYR A 482 -31.65 -13.19 -23.47
C TYR A 482 -32.78 -12.52 -24.28
N GLN A 483 -33.29 -11.37 -23.80
CA GLN A 483 -34.25 -10.53 -24.52
C GLN A 483 -33.72 -9.12 -24.74
N ASN A 484 -34.34 -8.38 -25.67
CA ASN A 484 -34.09 -6.95 -25.81
C ASN A 484 -34.60 -6.24 -24.56
N HIS A 485 -33.75 -5.45 -23.92
CA HIS A 485 -34.12 -4.70 -22.74
C HIS A 485 -33.37 -3.37 -22.67
N PHE A 486 -33.97 -2.46 -21.92
CA PHE A 486 -33.41 -1.18 -21.57
C PHE A 486 -33.39 -1.08 -20.06
N ASP A 487 -32.19 -1.05 -19.50
CA ASP A 487 -31.99 -0.87 -18.07
C ASP A 487 -31.70 0.60 -17.81
N VAL A 488 -32.45 1.19 -16.88
CA VAL A 488 -32.09 2.46 -16.25
C VAL A 488 -32.05 2.24 -14.76
N GLY A 489 -31.00 2.74 -14.13
CA GLY A 489 -30.86 2.60 -12.70
C GLY A 489 -29.94 3.64 -12.09
N SER A 490 -29.98 3.66 -10.77
CA SER A 490 -29.01 4.35 -9.94
C SER A 490 -28.18 3.33 -9.18
N GLY A 491 -26.90 3.64 -8.95
CA GLY A 491 -26.01 2.79 -8.16
C GLY A 491 -25.28 3.57 -7.09
N LEU A 492 -25.14 2.99 -5.90
CA LEU A 492 -24.28 3.51 -4.85
C LEU A 492 -23.35 2.39 -4.38
N VAL A 493 -22.06 2.63 -4.46
CA VAL A 493 -21.04 1.81 -3.80
C VAL A 493 -20.40 2.69 -2.74
N ALA A 494 -20.44 2.24 -1.50
CA ALA A 494 -19.75 2.89 -0.40
C ALA A 494 -19.10 1.84 0.49
N TYR A 495 -17.86 2.13 0.93
CA TYR A 495 -17.16 1.28 1.87
C TYR A 495 -16.31 2.10 2.82
N TYR A 496 -16.13 1.55 4.02
CA TYR A 496 -15.30 2.12 5.06
C TYR A 496 -14.09 1.21 5.32
N THR A 497 -12.89 1.76 5.25
CA THR A 497 -11.65 1.05 5.58
C THR A 497 -11.09 1.54 6.92
N THR A 498 -10.65 0.59 7.74
CA THR A 498 -9.88 0.85 8.97
C THR A 498 -8.37 0.88 8.71
N SER A 499 -7.91 0.45 7.53
CA SER A 499 -6.50 0.44 7.12
C SER A 499 -6.26 1.42 5.98
N THR A 500 -5.32 2.35 6.17
CA THR A 500 -4.87 3.32 5.16
C THR A 500 -3.89 2.72 4.15
N ALA A 501 -3.49 1.45 4.30
CA ALA A 501 -2.51 0.79 3.43
C ALA A 501 -3.11 0.20 2.13
N LEU A 502 -4.41 0.38 1.87
CA LEU A 502 -5.14 -0.27 0.78
C LEU A 502 -5.75 0.70 -0.26
N VAL A 503 -5.35 1.98 -0.26
CA VAL A 503 -5.92 3.00 -1.17
C VAL A 503 -4.86 3.52 -2.13
#